data_AF-A0A9X3J3H2-F1
#
_entry.id   AF-A0A9X3J3H2-F1
#
_cell.length_a   1.000
_cell.length_b   1.000
_cell.length_c   1.000
_cell.angle_alpha   90.00
_cell.angle_beta   90.00
_cell.angle_gamma   90.00
#
_symmetry.space_group_name_H-M   'P 1'
#
loop_
_entity.id
_entity.type
_entity.pdbx_description
1 polymer ?
#
loop_
_entity_poly.entity_id
_entity_poly.type
_entity_poly.pdbx_seq_one_letter_code
_entity_poly.pdbx_strand_id
1 'polypeptide(L)'
;MKRQQQARGSARRTQRLLLWCAATDRTFERAVAGDGRAVLTGKCIHCNARHTLTEDGAPLTSATIEHIVPRSQGGTDAIANLAIACARCNYGKGHRLDDRPWHDPTLQRVIATLQERRAARMRPPPDWLDLPPLTAVPDGEADEP
;
A
#
# COMPACT_ATOMS: atom_id res chain seq x y z
N MET A 1 -8.50 1.90 27.61
CA MET A 1 -7.05 2.14 27.33
C MET A 1 -6.49 1.20 26.25
N LYS A 2 -6.73 -0.12 26.29
CA LYS A 2 -6.22 -1.10 25.28
C LYS A 2 -6.60 -0.80 23.81
N ARG A 3 -7.85 -0.40 23.52
CA ARG A 3 -8.32 -0.06 22.16
C ARG A 3 -7.58 1.13 21.53
N GLN A 4 -7.21 2.14 22.32
CA GLN A 4 -6.47 3.31 21.82
C GLN A 4 -5.02 2.97 21.48
N GLN A 5 -4.38 2.07 22.23
CA GLN A 5 -3.03 1.57 21.94
C GLN A 5 -3.01 0.69 20.67
N GLN A 6 -3.98 -0.20 20.50
CA GLN A 6 -4.12 -1.02 19.29
C GLN A 6 -4.35 -0.17 18.02
N ALA A 7 -5.21 0.85 18.10
CA ALA A 7 -5.45 1.77 16.99
C ALA A 7 -4.19 2.55 16.58
N ARG A 8 -3.41 3.03 17.57
CA ARG A 8 -2.13 3.72 17.33
C ARG A 8 -1.09 2.81 16.69
N GLY A 9 -1.01 1.54 17.12
CA GLY A 9 -0.12 0.54 16.50
C GLY A 9 -0.48 0.22 15.05
N SER A 10 -1.77 0.04 14.76
CA SER A 10 -2.28 -0.19 13.41
C SER A 10 -2.03 1.01 12.48
N ALA A 11 -2.26 2.23 12.97
CA ALA A 11 -1.99 3.46 12.21
C ALA A 11 -0.50 3.57 11.81
N ARG A 12 0.42 3.27 12.74
CA ARG A 12 1.86 3.25 12.46
C ARG A 12 2.25 2.17 11.44
N ARG A 13 1.63 0.98 11.50
CA ARG A 13 1.83 -0.07 10.50
C ARG A 13 1.39 0.39 9.12
N THR A 14 0.18 0.93 8.99
CA THR A 14 -0.37 1.41 7.72
C THR A 14 0.47 2.54 7.14
N GLN A 15 0.86 3.51 7.97
CA GLN A 15 1.72 4.63 7.58
C GLN A 15 3.05 4.14 6.99
N ARG A 16 3.69 3.16 7.64
CA ARG A 16 4.91 2.53 7.12
C ARG A 16 4.70 1.85 5.77
N LEU A 17 3.63 1.07 5.63
CA LEU A 17 3.34 0.40 4.35
C LEU A 17 3.07 1.43 3.24
N LEU A 18 2.38 2.53 3.56
CA LEU A 18 2.13 3.62 2.61
C LEU A 18 3.44 4.26 2.16
N LEU A 19 4.35 4.51 3.10
CA LEU A 19 5.66 5.07 2.80
C LEU A 19 6.44 4.15 1.85
N TRP A 20 6.51 2.86 2.14
CA TRP A 20 7.18 1.88 1.28
C TRP A 20 6.53 1.76 -0.11
N CYS A 21 5.19 1.79 -0.18
CA CYS A 21 4.49 1.78 -1.46
C CYS A 21 4.83 3.02 -2.29
N ALA A 22 4.85 4.21 -1.68
CA ALA A 22 5.24 5.44 -2.37
C ALA A 22 6.72 5.45 -2.78
N ALA A 23 7.61 4.99 -1.91
CA ALA A 23 9.04 4.91 -2.19
C ALA A 23 9.34 4.05 -3.43
N THR A 24 8.62 2.92 -3.56
CA THR A 24 8.81 1.95 -4.65
C THR A 24 7.88 2.16 -5.84
N ASP A 25 7.01 3.19 -5.83
CA ASP A 25 6.17 3.57 -6.97
C ASP A 25 6.77 4.78 -7.68
N ARG A 26 7.20 4.61 -8.93
CA ARG A 26 7.81 5.68 -9.74
C ARG A 26 6.89 6.87 -10.02
N THR A 27 5.58 6.74 -9.79
CA THR A 27 4.66 7.87 -9.93
C THR A 27 4.69 8.80 -8.72
N PHE A 28 5.30 8.38 -7.60
CA PHE A 28 5.48 9.22 -6.43
C PHE A 28 6.80 9.99 -6.51
N GLU A 29 6.71 11.30 -6.48
CA GLU A 29 7.83 12.22 -6.52
C GLU A 29 7.82 13.12 -5.28
N ARG A 30 8.99 13.61 -4.90
CA ARG A 30 9.13 14.60 -3.83
C ARG A 30 8.56 15.92 -4.30
N ALA A 31 7.75 16.56 -3.45
CA ALA A 31 7.17 17.87 -3.68
C ALA A 31 7.14 18.67 -2.38
N VAL A 32 6.70 19.93 -2.48
CA VAL A 32 6.52 20.82 -1.33
C VAL A 32 5.04 21.14 -1.23
N ALA A 33 4.43 20.93 -0.07
CA ALA A 33 3.04 21.30 0.18
C ALA A 33 2.89 22.81 0.39
N GLY A 34 1.65 23.31 0.38
CA GLY A 34 1.36 24.75 0.51
C GLY A 34 1.87 25.39 1.81
N ASP A 35 2.11 24.60 2.84
CA ASP A 35 2.68 25.00 4.13
C ASP A 35 4.21 24.81 4.21
N GLY A 36 4.88 24.53 3.09
CA GLY A 36 6.34 24.46 2.99
C GLY A 36 6.98 23.13 3.40
N ARG A 37 6.21 22.18 3.93
CA ARG A 37 6.73 20.84 4.27
C ARG A 37 7.00 20.00 3.01
N ALA A 38 8.04 19.19 3.05
CA ALA A 38 8.31 18.19 2.03
C ALA A 38 7.28 17.04 2.12
N VAL A 39 6.83 16.57 0.95
CA VAL A 39 5.81 15.54 0.80
C VAL A 39 6.12 14.63 -0.38
N LEU A 40 5.50 13.46 -0.41
CA LEU A 40 5.46 12.57 -1.56
C LEU A 40 4.13 12.72 -2.27
N THR A 41 4.14 13.02 -3.57
CA THR A 41 2.92 13.08 -4.39
C THR A 41 2.96 12.08 -5.52
N GLY A 42 1.91 11.28 -5.67
CA GLY A 42 1.81 10.28 -6.74
C GLY A 42 0.39 9.88 -7.05
N LYS A 43 0.22 8.76 -7.76
CA LYS A 43 -1.05 8.42 -8.41
C LYS A 43 -1.67 7.15 -7.86
N CYS A 44 -2.97 7.16 -7.67
CA CYS A 44 -3.78 5.96 -7.40
C CYS A 44 -3.53 4.87 -8.47
N ILE A 45 -3.37 3.62 -8.04
CA ILE A 45 -3.15 2.47 -8.93
C ILE A 45 -4.36 2.19 -9.85
N HIS A 46 -5.57 2.55 -9.41
CA HIS A 46 -6.81 2.31 -10.16
C HIS A 46 -7.14 3.43 -11.14
N CYS A 47 -7.19 4.68 -10.66
CA CYS A 47 -7.81 5.81 -11.38
C CYS A 47 -6.86 6.98 -11.65
N ASN A 48 -5.57 6.85 -11.30
CA ASN A 48 -4.56 7.89 -11.45
C ASN A 48 -4.80 9.21 -10.69
N ALA A 49 -5.85 9.29 -9.86
CA ALA A 49 -6.06 10.44 -8.98
C ALA A 49 -4.84 10.67 -8.08
N ARG A 50 -4.52 11.94 -7.83
CA ARG A 50 -3.33 12.33 -7.06
C ARG A 50 -3.53 12.06 -5.57
N HIS A 51 -2.51 11.49 -4.94
CA HIS A 51 -2.42 11.33 -3.50
C HIS A 51 -1.14 11.97 -2.98
N THR A 52 -1.19 12.43 -1.74
CA THR A 52 -0.08 13.09 -1.08
C THR A 52 0.13 12.45 0.28
N LEU A 53 1.37 12.10 0.58
CA LEU A 53 1.82 11.59 1.87
C LEU A 53 2.89 12.52 2.43
N THR A 54 3.05 12.58 3.75
CA THR A 54 4.28 13.10 4.36
C THR A 54 5.47 12.19 4.05
N GLU A 55 6.69 12.68 4.26
CA GLU A 55 7.90 11.83 4.14
C GLU A 55 7.95 10.71 5.19
N ASP A 56 7.14 10.81 6.26
CA ASP A 56 6.94 9.71 7.22
C ASP A 56 5.82 8.74 6.80
N GLY A 57 5.17 8.96 5.66
CA GLY A 57 4.10 8.10 5.11
C GLY A 57 2.68 8.41 5.59
N ALA A 58 2.47 9.48 6.37
CA ALA A 58 1.14 9.85 6.83
C ALA A 58 0.34 10.41 5.65
N PRO A 59 -0.86 9.89 5.34
CA PRO A 59 -1.62 10.35 4.20
C PRO A 59 -2.24 11.72 4.48
N LEU A 60 -1.95 12.70 3.62
CA LEU A 60 -2.60 14.03 3.62
C LEU A 60 -3.88 14.05 2.80
N THR A 61 -4.13 13.00 2.02
CA THR A 61 -5.38 12.75 1.30
C THR A 61 -5.97 11.40 1.72
N SER A 62 -7.12 11.00 1.18
CA SER A 62 -7.77 9.70 1.47
C SER A 62 -7.07 8.50 0.81
N ALA A 63 -5.74 8.46 0.89
CA ALA A 63 -4.91 7.37 0.40
C ALA A 63 -5.01 6.16 1.33
N THR A 64 -5.09 4.97 0.75
CA THR A 64 -5.21 3.69 1.46
C THR A 64 -4.29 2.65 0.84
N ILE A 65 -4.02 1.59 1.59
CA ILE A 65 -3.31 0.41 1.10
C ILE A 65 -4.28 -0.47 0.33
N GLU A 66 -3.92 -0.76 -0.92
CA GLU A 66 -4.58 -1.70 -1.81
C GLU A 66 -3.78 -3.00 -1.86
N HIS A 67 -4.43 -4.12 -1.58
CA HIS A 67 -3.88 -5.45 -1.78
C HIS A 67 -4.26 -5.95 -3.19
N ILE A 68 -3.27 -6.11 -4.06
CA ILE A 68 -3.47 -6.54 -5.46
C ILE A 68 -4.16 -7.90 -5.49
N VAL A 69 -3.53 -8.89 -4.86
CA VAL A 69 -4.19 -10.14 -4.44
C VAL A 69 -4.87 -9.88 -3.10
N PRO A 70 -6.20 -10.06 -2.98
CA PRO A 70 -6.90 -9.85 -1.71
C PRO A 70 -6.37 -10.73 -0.59
N ARG A 71 -6.41 -10.24 0.66
CA ARG A 71 -6.00 -11.03 1.83
C ARG A 71 -6.86 -12.29 2.04
N SER A 72 -8.16 -12.22 1.72
CA SER A 72 -9.07 -13.39 1.75
C SER A 72 -8.65 -14.51 0.79
N GLN A 73 -7.82 -14.17 -0.21
CA GLN A 73 -7.29 -15.09 -1.22
C GLN A 73 -5.79 -15.35 -1.03
N GLY A 74 -5.25 -15.12 0.17
CA GLY A 74 -3.85 -15.39 0.50
C GLY A 74 -2.87 -14.27 0.12
N GLY A 75 -3.35 -13.07 -0.25
CA GLY A 75 -2.49 -11.92 -0.51
C GLY A 75 -1.71 -11.46 0.72
N THR A 76 -0.40 -11.24 0.56
CA THR A 76 0.51 -10.85 1.65
C THR A 76 0.74 -9.34 1.70
N ASP A 77 1.40 -8.87 2.76
CA ASP A 77 1.85 -7.47 2.89
C ASP A 77 3.22 -7.22 2.19
N ALA A 78 3.66 -8.12 1.30
CA ALA A 78 4.85 -7.90 0.49
C ALA A 78 4.66 -6.66 -0.40
N ILE A 79 5.68 -5.80 -0.51
CA ILE A 79 5.58 -4.51 -1.24
C ILE A 79 5.22 -4.66 -2.72
N ALA A 80 5.52 -5.81 -3.32
CA ALA A 80 5.09 -6.15 -4.68
C ALA A 80 3.57 -6.40 -4.79
N ASN A 81 2.90 -6.81 -3.70
CA ASN A 81 1.45 -7.04 -3.64
C ASN A 81 0.67 -5.81 -3.13
N LEU A 82 1.36 -4.77 -2.68
CA LEU A 82 0.74 -3.55 -2.15
C LEU A 82 0.83 -2.39 -3.13
N ALA A 83 -0.18 -1.53 -3.14
CA ALA A 83 -0.18 -0.27 -3.86
C ALA A 83 -0.96 0.81 -3.11
N ILE A 84 -0.80 2.08 -3.54
CA ILE A 84 -1.61 3.19 -3.02
C ILE A 84 -2.86 3.37 -3.88
N ALA A 85 -4.02 3.41 -3.23
CA ALA A 85 -5.31 3.66 -3.87
C ALA A 85 -6.17 4.67 -3.11
N CYS A 86 -7.12 5.29 -3.82
CA CYS A 86 -8.18 6.06 -3.18
C CYS A 86 -9.04 5.13 -2.31
N ALA A 87 -9.51 5.63 -1.15
CA ALA A 87 -10.49 4.91 -0.32
C ALA A 87 -11.70 4.40 -1.12
N ARG A 88 -12.27 5.22 -2.03
CA ARG A 88 -13.40 4.83 -2.89
C ARG A 88 -13.07 3.68 -3.86
N CYS A 89 -11.86 3.66 -4.42
CA CYS A 89 -11.44 2.67 -5.40
C CYS A 89 -11.20 1.33 -4.71
N ASN A 90 -10.49 1.37 -3.58
CA ASN A 90 -10.21 0.23 -2.74
C ASN A 90 -11.52 -0.40 -2.22
N TYR A 91 -12.39 0.39 -1.58
CA TYR A 91 -13.69 -0.08 -1.11
C TYR A 91 -14.55 -0.67 -2.24
N GLY A 92 -14.61 0.02 -3.39
CA GLY A 92 -15.38 -0.45 -4.54
C GLY A 92 -14.82 -1.75 -5.14
N LYS A 93 -13.51 -1.99 -5.06
CA LYS A 93 -12.92 -3.28 -5.46
C LYS A 93 -13.30 -4.36 -4.47
N GLY A 94 -13.06 -4.12 -3.17
CA GLY A 94 -13.31 -5.11 -2.12
C GLY A 94 -14.75 -5.59 -2.11
N HIS A 95 -15.71 -4.66 -2.11
CA HIS A 95 -17.14 -4.96 -2.16
C HIS A 95 -17.56 -5.80 -3.39
N ARG A 96 -16.85 -5.70 -4.52
CA ARG A 96 -17.21 -6.41 -5.75
C ARG A 96 -16.51 -7.76 -5.91
N LEU A 97 -15.34 -7.93 -5.29
CA LEU A 97 -14.37 -8.96 -5.68
C LEU A 97 -13.83 -9.80 -4.53
N ASP A 98 -13.80 -9.31 -3.28
CA ASP A 98 -13.07 -10.02 -2.20
C ASP A 98 -13.72 -11.34 -1.79
N ASP A 99 -15.05 -11.46 -1.95
CA ASP A 99 -15.83 -12.66 -1.65
C ASP A 99 -15.97 -13.61 -2.85
N ARG A 100 -15.39 -13.27 -3.99
CA ARG A 100 -15.45 -14.13 -5.18
C ARG A 100 -14.49 -15.32 -5.03
N PRO A 101 -14.80 -16.50 -5.60
CA PRO A 101 -13.87 -17.61 -5.60
C PRO A 101 -12.61 -17.26 -6.41
N TRP A 102 -11.46 -17.82 -6.03
CA TRP A 102 -10.18 -17.58 -6.70
C TRP A 102 -10.26 -17.73 -8.22
N HIS A 103 -10.94 -18.76 -8.72
CA HIS A 103 -11.07 -19.04 -10.15
C HIS A 103 -12.08 -18.13 -10.88
N ASP A 104 -12.67 -17.13 -10.22
CA ASP A 104 -13.57 -16.17 -10.89
C ASP A 104 -12.79 -15.36 -11.95
N PRO A 105 -13.25 -15.36 -13.22
CA PRO A 105 -12.52 -14.73 -14.32
C PRO A 105 -12.46 -13.19 -14.21
N THR A 106 -13.36 -12.56 -13.44
CA THR A 106 -13.34 -11.12 -13.21
C THR A 106 -12.29 -10.77 -12.15
N LEU A 107 -12.24 -11.52 -11.05
CA LEU A 107 -11.20 -11.39 -10.03
C LEU A 107 -9.81 -11.56 -10.64
N GLN A 108 -9.60 -12.65 -11.39
CA GLN A 108 -8.31 -12.93 -12.04
C GLN A 108 -7.87 -11.82 -13.00
N ARG A 109 -8.80 -11.27 -13.80
CA ARG A 109 -8.50 -10.15 -14.71
C ARG A 109 -8.10 -8.88 -13.96
N VAL A 110 -8.76 -8.58 -12.84
CA VAL A 110 -8.45 -7.40 -12.03
C VAL A 110 -7.10 -7.57 -11.35
N ILE A 111 -6.80 -8.74 -10.79
CA ILE A 111 -5.49 -9.06 -10.22
C ILE A 111 -4.39 -8.86 -11.28
N ALA A 112 -4.55 -9.49 -12.45
CA ALA A 112 -3.57 -9.40 -13.54
C ALA A 112 -3.32 -7.94 -13.97
N THR A 113 -4.40 -7.16 -14.15
CA THR A 113 -4.30 -5.72 -14.50
C THR A 113 -3.53 -4.93 -13.44
N LEU A 114 -3.78 -5.20 -12.15
CA LEU A 114 -3.11 -4.49 -11.06
C LEU A 114 -1.66 -4.93 -10.89
N GLN A 115 -1.35 -6.21 -11.10
CA GLN A 115 0.02 -6.73 -11.14
C GLN A 115 0.82 -6.05 -12.24
N GLU A 116 0.29 -5.97 -13.46
CA GLU A 116 0.95 -5.30 -14.58
C GLU A 116 1.22 -3.82 -14.26
N ARG A 117 0.21 -3.10 -13.76
CA ARG A 117 0.36 -1.69 -13.37
C ARG A 117 1.38 -1.51 -12.26
N ARG A 118 1.39 -2.39 -11.26
CA ARG A 118 2.33 -2.31 -10.14
C ARG A 118 3.74 -2.57 -10.64
N ALA A 119 3.96 -3.64 -11.39
CA ALA A 119 5.25 -3.98 -11.99
C ALA A 119 5.79 -2.83 -12.86
N ALA A 120 4.94 -2.24 -13.71
CA ALA A 120 5.32 -1.09 -14.53
C ALA A 120 5.69 0.16 -13.71
N ARG A 121 5.22 0.28 -12.46
CA ARG A 121 5.53 1.39 -11.57
C ARG A 121 6.67 1.10 -10.61
N MET A 122 7.08 -0.15 -10.45
CA MET A 122 8.12 -0.52 -9.50
C MET A 122 9.42 0.22 -9.80
N ARG A 123 10.07 0.72 -8.74
CA ARG A 123 11.44 1.23 -8.76
C ARG A 123 12.17 0.84 -7.46
N PRO A 124 13.51 0.87 -7.45
CA PRO A 124 14.26 0.87 -6.19
C PRO A 124 13.80 2.05 -5.31
N PRO A 125 13.76 1.87 -3.98
CA PRO A 125 13.50 2.98 -3.08
C PRO A 125 14.58 4.06 -3.24
N PRO A 126 14.21 5.36 -3.23
CA PRO A 126 15.18 6.44 -3.30
C PRO A 126 16.07 6.46 -2.05
N ASP A 127 17.34 6.81 -2.23
CA ASP A 127 18.37 6.92 -1.18
C ASP A 127 18.14 8.07 -0.20
N TRP A 128 17.49 9.14 -0.65
CA TRP A 128 17.18 10.31 0.16
C TRP A 128 15.98 10.14 1.11
N LEU A 129 15.20 9.07 0.96
CA LEU A 129 14.02 8.82 1.79
C LEU A 129 14.34 7.81 2.88
N ASP A 130 14.27 8.21 4.13
CA ASP A 130 14.47 7.30 5.25
C ASP A 130 13.29 6.32 5.35
N LEU A 131 13.58 5.03 5.14
CA LEU A 131 12.58 3.98 5.15
C LEU A 131 12.71 3.14 6.41
N PRO A 132 11.70 3.14 7.30
CA PRO A 132 11.71 2.26 8.45
C PRO A 132 11.69 0.81 7.97
N PRO A 133 12.35 -0.12 8.66
CA PRO A 133 12.36 -1.52 8.25
C PRO A 133 10.92 -2.04 8.13
N LEU A 134 10.65 -2.74 7.02
CA LEU A 134 9.52 -3.65 6.95
C LEU A 134 9.81 -4.67 8.05
N THR A 135 9.08 -4.63 9.16
CA THR A 135 9.26 -5.65 10.20
C THR A 135 9.10 -6.99 9.51
N ALA A 136 10.18 -7.77 9.48
CA ALA A 136 10.06 -9.21 9.37
C ALA A 136 9.01 -9.63 10.40
N VAL A 137 8.21 -10.63 10.02
CA VAL A 137 7.60 -11.52 11.00
C VAL A 137 8.69 -11.81 12.06
N PRO A 138 8.43 -11.76 13.37
CA PRO A 138 9.43 -12.29 14.30
C PRO A 138 9.74 -13.72 13.85
N ASP A 139 10.96 -13.93 13.37
CA ASP A 139 11.50 -15.26 13.10
C ASP A 139 11.44 -16.02 14.42
N GLY A 140 10.43 -16.87 14.57
CA GLY A 140 10.08 -17.42 15.87
C GLY A 140 8.96 -18.45 15.77
N GLU A 141 9.21 -19.49 14.99
CA GLU A 141 8.87 -20.90 15.22
C GLU A 141 9.07 -21.65 13.90
N ALA A 142 10.33 -21.75 13.47
CA ALA A 142 10.77 -22.94 12.77
C ALA A 142 10.91 -24.01 13.86
N ASP A 143 9.81 -24.70 14.14
CA ASP A 143 9.86 -25.95 14.88
C ASP A 143 10.23 -27.03 13.87
N GLU A 144 11.50 -27.43 13.89
CA GLU A 144 11.97 -28.74 13.43
C GLU A 144 13.02 -29.23 14.44
N PRO A 145 13.10 -30.55 14.72
CA PRO A 145 12.21 -31.64 14.33
C PRO A 145 11.32 -32.20 15.46
#